data_AF-A0A399CV31-F1
#
_entry.id   AF-A0A399CV31-F1
#
_cell.length_a   1.000
_cell.length_b   1.000
_cell.length_c   1.000
_cell.angle_alpha   90.00
_cell.angle_beta   90.00
_cell.angle_gamma   90.00
#
_symmetry.space_group_name_H-M   'P 1'
#
loop_
_entity.id
_entity.type
_entity.pdbx_description
1 polymer ?
#
loop_
_entity_poly.entity_id
_entity_poly.type
_entity_poly.pdbx_seq_one_letter_code
_entity_poly.pdbx_strand_id
1 'polypeptide(L)'
;MKKITLLFSVSLFLFSCGGRKTQNENTAAISEKAAVVYKVDELYVRAADLVDQEVTVKGTVMHVCKHGGERCFLMGSTEDLNIRVEAGEKIGTFSQKQMGSDLTITGIFKEVKNEADAHNPGSGHGEENHSGDKETETAHQVIAEAEKNAPVVYFMEGLEIVKEEI
;
A
#
# COMPACT_ATOMS: atom_id res chain seq x y z
N MET A 1 52.17 -59.57 37.21
CA MET A 1 51.73 -58.85 38.42
C MET A 1 50.21 -58.76 38.42
N LYS A 2 49.61 -59.01 39.59
CA LYS A 2 48.21 -58.86 40.07
C LYS A 2 47.16 -58.38 39.06
N LYS A 3 46.25 -59.26 38.61
CA LYS A 3 44.94 -59.63 39.20
C LYS A 3 43.87 -58.52 39.08
N ILE A 4 42.94 -58.81 38.16
CA ILE A 4 41.64 -58.19 37.88
C ILE A 4 40.86 -57.91 39.17
N THR A 5 40.35 -56.68 39.32
CA THR A 5 39.32 -56.35 40.31
C THR A 5 38.10 -55.78 39.60
N LEU A 6 37.01 -56.54 39.75
CA LEU A 6 35.61 -56.26 39.47
C LEU A 6 35.11 -55.04 40.27
N LEU A 7 34.39 -54.13 39.64
CA LEU A 7 33.27 -53.46 40.31
C LEU A 7 32.14 -53.17 39.31
N PHE A 8 31.06 -53.93 39.49
CA PHE A 8 29.80 -53.81 38.77
C PHE A 8 28.99 -52.70 39.44
N SER A 9 28.61 -51.64 38.72
CA SER A 9 27.61 -50.67 39.17
C SER A 9 26.65 -50.43 38.02
N VAL A 10 25.56 -51.21 38.03
CA VAL A 10 24.39 -51.00 37.19
C VAL A 10 23.65 -49.78 37.73
N SER A 11 23.52 -48.75 36.90
CA SER A 11 22.47 -47.75 37.08
C SER A 11 21.80 -47.52 35.73
N LEU A 12 20.65 -48.17 35.53
CA LEU A 12 19.71 -47.87 34.46
C LEU A 12 19.08 -46.51 34.76
N PHE A 13 19.30 -45.53 33.90
CA PHE A 13 18.35 -44.44 33.69
C PHE A 13 17.99 -44.39 32.21
N LEU A 14 16.82 -44.93 31.91
CA LEU A 14 16.12 -44.73 30.64
C LEU A 14 15.41 -43.37 30.77
N PHE A 15 15.90 -42.35 30.06
CA PHE A 15 15.07 -41.19 29.73
C PHE A 15 14.69 -41.27 28.25
N SER A 16 13.38 -41.27 28.05
CA SER A 16 12.64 -41.55 26.84
C SER A 16 12.45 -40.31 25.96
N CYS A 17 12.17 -40.55 24.67
CA CYS A 17 11.75 -39.63 23.60
C CYS A 17 12.79 -38.56 23.17
N GLY A 18 13.23 -38.45 21.93
CA GLY A 18 12.67 -38.89 20.65
C GLY A 18 12.40 -37.66 19.76
N GLY A 19 13.15 -37.48 18.68
CA GLY A 19 12.79 -36.54 17.60
C GLY A 19 13.93 -35.68 17.05
N ARG A 20 14.29 -35.92 15.79
CA ARG A 20 15.29 -35.21 14.97
C ARG A 20 14.66 -34.02 14.22
N LYS A 21 15.51 -33.04 13.85
CA LYS A 21 15.56 -32.25 12.59
C LYS A 21 15.40 -30.72 12.70
N THR A 22 16.39 -30.05 12.09
CA THR A 22 16.26 -28.97 11.10
C THR A 22 15.75 -27.60 11.55
N GLN A 23 16.66 -26.62 11.39
CA GLN A 23 16.45 -25.30 10.77
C GLN A 23 15.25 -24.50 11.28
N ASN A 24 15.53 -23.41 11.98
CA ASN A 24 14.57 -22.35 12.28
C ASN A 24 15.32 -21.05 11.98
N GLU A 25 15.39 -20.64 10.71
CA GLU A 25 14.41 -19.73 10.11
C GLU A 25 14.01 -18.62 11.08
N ASN A 26 14.60 -17.45 10.84
CA ASN A 26 14.19 -16.20 11.45
C ASN A 26 12.83 -15.81 10.87
N THR A 27 11.77 -16.50 11.27
CA THR A 27 10.40 -16.03 11.04
C THR A 27 10.16 -14.96 12.08
N ALA A 28 10.39 -13.72 11.67
CA ALA A 28 9.80 -12.56 12.34
C ALA A 28 8.31 -12.85 12.51
N ALA A 29 7.90 -13.09 13.75
CA ALA A 29 6.52 -13.10 14.14
C ALA A 29 5.99 -11.68 13.95
N ILE A 30 5.52 -11.37 12.75
CA ILE A 30 4.68 -10.21 12.52
C ILE A 30 3.38 -10.52 13.24
N SER A 31 3.23 -9.88 14.39
CA SER A 31 1.98 -9.76 15.13
C SER A 31 0.85 -9.45 14.16
N GLU A 32 0.02 -10.44 13.83
CA GLU A 32 -1.24 -10.27 13.11
C GLU A 32 -2.21 -9.44 13.97
N LYS A 33 -2.02 -8.13 13.98
CA LYS A 33 -3.13 -7.22 14.16
C LYS A 33 -3.90 -7.33 12.85
N ALA A 34 -5.07 -7.97 12.87
CA ALA A 34 -5.92 -8.07 11.69
C ALA A 34 -6.09 -6.67 11.10
N ALA A 35 -5.42 -6.42 9.98
CA ALA A 35 -5.49 -5.13 9.30
C ALA A 35 -6.92 -4.97 8.77
N VAL A 36 -7.52 -3.81 9.03
CA VAL A 36 -8.87 -3.52 8.53
C VAL A 36 -8.78 -3.38 7.01
N VAL A 37 -9.58 -4.17 6.29
CA VAL A 37 -9.69 -4.08 4.83
C VAL A 37 -10.93 -3.26 4.49
N TYR A 38 -10.73 -2.11 3.87
CA TYR A 38 -11.80 -1.23 3.41
C TYR A 38 -12.26 -1.60 1.99
N LYS A 39 -13.55 -1.45 1.72
CA LYS A 39 -14.02 -1.31 0.34
C LYS A 39 -13.77 0.12 -0.14
N VAL A 40 -13.73 0.34 -1.45
CA VAL A 40 -13.55 1.68 -2.03
C VAL A 40 -14.61 2.66 -1.50
N ASP A 41 -15.88 2.24 -1.40
CA ASP A 41 -16.96 3.06 -0.85
C ASP A 41 -16.70 3.49 0.60
N GLU A 42 -16.24 2.55 1.43
CA GLU A 42 -15.96 2.81 2.85
C GLU A 42 -14.73 3.67 3.05
N LEU A 43 -13.74 3.56 2.17
CA LEU A 43 -12.57 4.42 2.11
C LEU A 43 -13.00 5.87 1.92
N TYR A 44 -13.87 6.14 0.93
CA TYR A 44 -14.37 7.50 0.66
C TYR A 44 -15.20 8.09 1.80
N VAL A 45 -16.02 7.27 2.49
CA VAL A 45 -16.77 7.72 3.67
C VAL A 45 -15.85 8.18 4.80
N ARG A 46 -14.64 7.60 4.89
CA ARG A 46 -13.64 7.90 5.93
C ARG A 46 -12.43 8.67 5.39
N ALA A 47 -12.54 9.26 4.19
CA ALA A 47 -11.38 9.79 3.47
C ALA A 47 -10.57 10.78 4.32
N ALA A 48 -11.24 11.76 4.94
CA ALA A 48 -10.61 12.79 5.77
C ALA A 48 -9.81 12.23 6.97
N ASP A 49 -10.22 11.08 7.50
CA ASP A 49 -9.56 10.45 8.65
C ASP A 49 -8.40 9.54 8.24
N LEU A 50 -8.34 9.15 6.96
CA LEU A 50 -7.40 8.15 6.45
C LEU A 50 -6.28 8.76 5.58
N VAL A 51 -6.33 10.06 5.29
CA VAL A 51 -5.26 10.74 4.53
C VAL A 51 -3.91 10.55 5.24
N ASP A 52 -2.89 10.26 4.44
CA ASP A 52 -1.52 9.95 4.83
C ASP A 52 -1.36 8.69 5.70
N GLN A 53 -2.41 7.87 5.85
CA GLN A 53 -2.32 6.60 6.55
C GLN A 53 -2.11 5.43 5.59
N GLU A 54 -1.45 4.40 6.10
CA GLU A 54 -1.41 3.09 5.46
C GLU A 54 -2.77 2.41 5.63
N VAL A 55 -3.39 2.08 4.51
CA VAL A 55 -4.69 1.43 4.44
C VAL A 55 -4.65 0.23 3.51
N THR A 56 -5.45 -0.79 3.82
CA THR A 56 -5.68 -1.92 2.92
C THR A 56 -7.05 -1.78 2.29
N VAL A 57 -7.11 -1.78 0.96
CA VAL A 57 -8.33 -1.56 0.19
C VAL A 57 -8.58 -2.73 -0.74
N LYS A 58 -9.81 -3.22 -0.76
CA LYS A 58 -10.29 -4.23 -1.70
C LYS A 58 -11.23 -3.59 -2.73
N GLY A 59 -11.03 -3.92 -4.00
CA GLY A 59 -11.94 -3.56 -5.08
C GLY A 59 -11.66 -4.34 -6.37
N THR A 60 -12.58 -4.24 -7.33
CA THR A 60 -12.47 -4.91 -8.62
C THR A 60 -11.70 -4.02 -9.60
N VAL A 61 -10.72 -4.57 -10.31
CA VAL A 61 -9.92 -3.80 -11.27
C VAL A 61 -10.74 -3.49 -12.52
N MET A 62 -11.02 -2.20 -12.75
CA MET A 62 -11.77 -1.75 -13.93
C MET A 62 -10.87 -1.22 -15.06
N HIS A 63 -9.64 -0.82 -14.72
CA HIS A 63 -8.68 -0.30 -15.69
C HIS A 63 -7.25 -0.52 -15.20
N VAL A 64 -6.37 -0.88 -16.13
CA VAL A 64 -4.91 -0.89 -15.95
C VAL A 64 -4.31 -0.08 -17.09
N CYS A 65 -3.46 0.89 -16.78
CA CYS A 65 -2.85 1.73 -17.81
C CYS A 65 -1.97 0.91 -18.76
N LYS A 66 -2.25 0.98 -20.07
CA LYS A 66 -1.59 0.16 -21.10
C LYS A 66 -0.11 0.50 -21.32
N HIS A 67 0.33 1.69 -20.93
CA HIS A 67 1.67 2.24 -21.22
C HIS A 67 2.72 1.97 -20.13
N GLY A 68 2.51 0.94 -19.30
CA GLY A 68 3.50 0.57 -18.29
C GLY A 68 2.91 -0.14 -17.07
N GLY A 69 1.58 -0.19 -16.93
CA GLY A 69 0.96 -0.79 -15.76
C GLY A 69 1.23 -0.01 -14.46
N GLU A 70 1.71 1.22 -14.55
CA GLU A 70 2.08 2.04 -13.39
C GLU A 70 0.86 2.44 -12.56
N ARG A 71 -0.36 2.28 -13.10
CA ARG A 71 -1.61 2.61 -12.43
C ARG A 71 -2.68 1.57 -12.71
N CYS A 72 -3.47 1.27 -11.68
CA CYS A 72 -4.75 0.59 -11.81
C CYS A 72 -5.87 1.38 -11.13
N PHE A 73 -7.10 1.05 -11.48
CA PHE A 73 -8.30 1.67 -10.92
C PHE A 73 -9.16 0.59 -10.30
N LEU A 74 -9.42 0.71 -9.00
CA LEU A 74 -10.29 -0.20 -8.25
C LEU A 74 -11.70 0.39 -8.17
N MET A 75 -12.68 -0.40 -8.59
CA MET A 75 -14.10 -0.08 -8.55
C MET A 75 -14.69 -0.28 -7.15
N GLY A 76 -15.55 0.64 -6.74
CA GLY A 76 -16.45 0.50 -5.60
C GLY A 76 -17.76 -0.19 -5.99
N SER A 77 -18.86 0.18 -5.34
CA SER A 77 -20.17 -0.42 -5.65
C SER A 77 -20.72 -0.02 -7.02
N THR A 78 -20.23 1.06 -7.62
CA THR A 78 -20.60 1.53 -8.96
C THR A 78 -19.36 1.92 -9.77
N GLU A 79 -19.47 1.93 -11.10
CA GLU A 79 -18.36 2.31 -12.00
C GLU A 79 -17.92 3.78 -11.82
N ASP A 80 -18.84 4.64 -11.40
CA ASP A 80 -18.58 6.07 -11.13
C ASP A 80 -17.74 6.29 -9.86
N LEU A 81 -17.70 5.30 -8.96
CA LEU A 81 -16.91 5.37 -7.73
C LEU A 81 -15.70 4.45 -7.84
N ASN A 82 -14.54 5.02 -8.12
CA ASN A 82 -13.30 4.28 -8.23
C ASN A 82 -12.14 5.02 -7.58
N ILE A 83 -11.12 4.28 -7.19
CA ILE A 83 -9.88 4.83 -6.64
C ILE A 83 -8.71 4.45 -7.55
N ARG A 84 -7.91 5.45 -7.90
CA ARG A 84 -6.65 5.27 -8.61
C ARG A 84 -5.58 4.77 -7.64
N VAL A 85 -4.89 3.71 -8.03
CA VAL A 85 -3.75 3.16 -7.29
C VAL A 85 -2.52 3.22 -8.19
N GLU A 86 -1.48 3.90 -7.74
CA GLU A 86 -0.18 3.93 -8.41
C GLU A 86 0.69 2.78 -7.90
N ALA A 87 1.42 2.12 -8.80
CA ALA A 87 2.31 1.02 -8.46
C ALA A 87 3.57 1.58 -7.80
N GLY A 88 3.70 1.42 -6.49
CA GLY A 88 4.96 1.67 -5.80
C GLY A 88 6.01 0.62 -6.15
N GLU A 89 7.26 0.84 -5.72
CA GLU A 89 8.42 0.04 -6.12
C GLU A 89 8.23 -1.47 -5.96
N LYS A 90 7.56 -1.90 -4.89
CA LYS A 90 7.30 -3.31 -4.58
C LYS A 90 6.25 -3.95 -5.49
N ILE A 91 5.23 -3.19 -5.90
CA ILE A 91 4.23 -3.65 -6.87
C ILE A 91 4.85 -3.67 -8.27
N GLY A 92 5.65 -2.65 -8.59
CA GLY A 92 6.31 -2.47 -9.88
C GLY A 92 5.31 -2.09 -10.97
N THR A 93 4.50 -3.05 -11.43
CA THR A 93 3.53 -2.85 -12.52
C THR A 93 2.31 -3.73 -12.34
N PHE A 94 1.13 -3.19 -12.62
CA PHE A 94 -0.11 -3.93 -12.77
C PHE A 94 -0.21 -4.58 -14.16
N SER A 95 -0.75 -5.80 -14.22
CA SER A 95 -0.92 -6.55 -15.46
C SER A 95 -2.31 -6.37 -16.04
N GLN A 96 -2.43 -6.31 -17.37
CA GLN A 96 -3.73 -6.34 -18.06
C GLN A 96 -4.55 -7.61 -17.74
N LYS A 97 -3.89 -8.69 -17.27
CA LYS A 97 -4.57 -9.91 -16.83
C LYS A 97 -5.40 -9.74 -15.57
N GLN A 98 -5.11 -8.72 -14.77
CA GLN A 98 -5.82 -8.42 -13.52
C GLN A 98 -7.14 -7.69 -13.77
N MET A 99 -7.44 -7.29 -15.01
CA MET A 99 -8.71 -6.66 -15.37
C MET A 99 -9.89 -7.58 -15.02
N GLY A 100 -10.84 -7.05 -14.25
CA GLY A 100 -12.01 -7.79 -13.75
C GLY A 100 -11.75 -8.63 -12.50
N SER A 101 -10.49 -8.78 -12.06
CA SER A 101 -10.15 -9.45 -10.82
C SER A 101 -10.34 -8.53 -9.61
N ASP A 102 -10.59 -9.13 -8.45
CA ASP A 102 -10.60 -8.46 -7.16
C ASP A 102 -9.17 -8.39 -6.62
N LEU A 103 -8.65 -7.17 -6.43
CA LEU A 103 -7.37 -6.95 -5.76
C LEU A 103 -7.61 -6.42 -4.34
N THR A 104 -6.81 -6.91 -3.41
CA THR A 104 -6.65 -6.34 -2.06
C THR A 104 -5.25 -5.74 -1.99
N ILE A 105 -5.17 -4.41 -1.90
CA ILE A 105 -3.92 -3.65 -1.99
C ILE A 105 -3.71 -2.86 -0.70
N THR A 106 -2.52 -2.97 -0.11
CA THR A 106 -2.08 -2.07 0.95
C THR A 106 -1.30 -0.92 0.33
N GLY A 107 -1.58 0.30 0.75
CA GLY A 107 -0.94 1.51 0.24
C GLY A 107 -1.14 2.72 1.15
N ILE A 108 -0.48 3.83 0.82
CA ILE A 108 -0.69 5.11 1.51
C ILE A 108 -1.82 5.86 0.83
N PHE A 109 -2.86 6.22 1.57
CA PHE A 109 -3.97 7.01 1.04
C PHE A 109 -3.60 8.50 0.99
N LYS A 110 -3.77 9.12 -0.16
CA LYS A 110 -3.32 10.48 -0.44
C LYS A 110 -4.47 11.36 -0.87
N GLU A 111 -4.40 12.63 -0.49
CA GLU A 111 -5.22 13.70 -1.05
C GLU A 111 -4.32 14.72 -1.75
N VAL A 112 -4.82 15.29 -2.84
CA VAL A 112 -4.23 16.46 -3.49
C VAL A 112 -5.31 17.44 -3.87
N LYS A 113 -4.96 18.72 -3.89
CA LYS A 113 -5.94 19.80 -4.09
C LYS A 113 -6.35 20.00 -5.55
N ASN A 114 -5.61 19.40 -6.50
CA ASN A 114 -5.99 19.37 -7.90
C ASN A 114 -5.49 18.09 -8.61
N GLU A 115 -6.11 17.71 -9.73
CA GLU A 115 -5.71 16.53 -10.53
C GLU A 115 -4.33 16.68 -11.16
N ALA A 116 -3.87 17.91 -11.41
CA ALA A 116 -2.53 18.17 -11.97
C ALA A 116 -1.41 17.78 -11.00
N ASP A 117 -1.63 17.94 -9.70
CA ASP A 117 -0.74 17.49 -8.63
C ASP A 117 -0.90 15.98 -8.37
N ALA A 118 -2.07 15.41 -8.70
CA ALA A 118 -2.32 13.97 -8.64
C ALA A 118 -1.52 13.25 -9.75
N HIS A 119 -1.50 13.81 -10.95
CA HIS A 119 -0.68 13.31 -12.03
C HIS A 119 0.73 13.89 -11.87
N ASN A 120 1.65 13.22 -11.17
CA ASN A 120 3.04 13.65 -11.14
C ASN A 120 3.79 13.18 -12.41
N PRO A 121 4.08 14.02 -13.41
CA PRO A 121 5.34 13.97 -14.12
C PRO A 121 6.24 15.03 -13.49
N GLY A 122 7.35 14.62 -12.87
CA GLY A 122 8.28 15.54 -12.23
C GLY A 122 8.67 16.69 -13.17
N SER A 123 8.11 17.87 -12.93
CA SER A 123 8.49 19.12 -13.57
C SER A 123 8.05 20.25 -12.65
N GLY A 124 9.01 20.81 -11.92
CA GLY A 124 8.77 21.93 -11.02
C GLY A 124 8.14 23.11 -11.76
N HIS A 125 7.03 23.60 -11.22
CA HIS A 125 6.57 24.93 -11.55
C HIS A 125 7.60 25.92 -11.00
N GLY A 126 8.38 26.50 -11.90
CA GLY A 126 9.34 27.55 -11.60
C GLY A 126 8.62 28.75 -10.98
N GLU A 127 9.14 29.22 -9.86
CA GLU A 127 8.75 30.48 -9.27
C GLU A 127 9.13 31.62 -10.22
N GLU A 128 8.14 32.23 -10.88
CA GLU A 128 8.36 33.48 -11.62
C GLU A 128 8.02 34.67 -10.72
N ASN A 129 9.08 35.33 -10.25
CA ASN A 129 9.01 36.63 -9.59
C ASN A 129 8.56 37.70 -10.60
N HIS A 130 7.37 38.28 -10.42
CA HIS A 130 6.99 39.50 -11.14
C HIS A 130 6.56 40.63 -10.21
N SER A 131 7.22 41.77 -10.39
CA SER A 131 6.96 43.08 -9.79
C SER A 131 5.52 43.53 -10.06
N GLY A 132 4.80 43.91 -9.00
CA GLY A 132 3.35 44.06 -9.00
C GLY A 132 2.78 45.39 -9.47
N ASP A 133 1.66 45.26 -10.17
CA ASP A 133 0.65 46.27 -10.48
C ASP A 133 -0.67 45.82 -9.81
N LYS A 134 -1.60 46.75 -9.55
CA LYS A 134 -2.88 46.47 -8.84
C LYS A 134 -3.81 45.49 -9.58
N GLU A 135 -3.72 45.44 -10.91
CA GLU A 135 -4.45 44.45 -11.72
C GLU A 135 -3.86 43.04 -11.53
N THR A 136 -2.54 42.93 -11.38
CA THR A 136 -1.85 41.68 -11.09
C THR A 136 -2.27 41.14 -9.72
N GLU A 137 -2.42 41.99 -8.70
CA GLU A 137 -2.92 41.59 -7.38
C GLU A 137 -4.36 41.04 -7.41
N THR A 138 -5.23 41.62 -8.23
CA THR A 138 -6.61 41.13 -8.41
C THR A 138 -6.62 39.78 -9.13
N ALA A 139 -5.76 39.60 -10.15
CA ALA A 139 -5.60 38.31 -10.81
C ALA A 139 -5.07 37.23 -9.85
N HIS A 140 -4.08 37.55 -9.01
CA HIS A 140 -3.57 36.62 -7.99
C HIS A 140 -4.65 36.20 -6.99
N GLN A 141 -5.53 37.12 -6.57
CA GLN A 141 -6.65 36.79 -5.68
C GLN A 141 -7.67 35.86 -6.34
N VAL A 142 -8.00 36.08 -7.61
CA VAL A 142 -8.93 35.23 -8.36
C VAL A 142 -8.35 33.83 -8.56
N ILE A 143 -7.05 33.73 -8.88
CA ILE A 143 -6.35 32.46 -9.04
C ILE A 143 -6.27 31.72 -7.70
N ALA A 144 -5.87 32.41 -6.62
CA ALA A 144 -5.78 31.81 -5.30
C ALA A 144 -7.14 31.30 -4.76
N GLU A 145 -8.23 32.04 -5.02
CA GLU A 145 -9.57 31.59 -4.63
C GLU A 145 -10.07 30.43 -5.51
N ALA A 146 -9.70 30.38 -6.79
CA ALA A 146 -9.99 29.25 -7.66
C ALA A 146 -9.22 27.98 -7.22
N GLU A 147 -7.95 28.10 -6.86
CA GLU A 147 -7.14 27.01 -6.31
C GLU A 147 -7.69 26.51 -4.97
N LYS A 148 -8.17 27.41 -4.12
CA LYS A 148 -8.76 27.06 -2.82
C LYS A 148 -10.08 26.29 -2.94
N ASN A 149 -10.85 26.52 -4.00
CA ASN A 149 -12.13 25.85 -4.24
C ASN A 149 -12.03 24.66 -5.21
N ALA A 150 -10.81 24.27 -5.61
CA ALA A 150 -10.60 23.13 -6.48
C ALA A 150 -11.03 21.81 -5.79
N PRO A 151 -11.62 20.87 -6.55
CA PRO A 151 -12.03 19.59 -6.00
C PRO A 151 -10.82 18.77 -5.55
N VAL A 152 -10.86 18.30 -4.31
CA VAL A 152 -9.85 17.40 -3.75
C VAL A 152 -9.91 16.06 -4.48
N VAL A 153 -8.75 15.58 -4.91
CA VAL A 153 -8.59 14.28 -5.56
C VAL A 153 -7.91 13.33 -4.59
N TYR A 154 -8.48 12.14 -4.45
CA TYR A 154 -7.90 11.07 -3.65
C TYR A 154 -7.28 10.00 -4.53
N PHE A 155 -6.14 9.45 -4.11
CA PHE A 155 -5.51 8.30 -4.75
C PHE A 155 -4.73 7.47 -3.72
N MET A 156 -4.19 6.33 -4.13
CA MET A 156 -3.31 5.51 -3.29
C MET A 156 -1.94 5.31 -3.94
N GLU A 157 -0.90 5.44 -3.14
CA GLU A 157 0.44 4.92 -3.46
C GLU A 157 0.51 3.47 -3.01
N GLY A 158 0.41 2.52 -3.95
CA GLY A 158 0.34 1.10 -3.66
C GLY A 158 1.68 0.53 -3.18
N LEU A 159 1.70 -0.08 -2.01
CA LEU A 159 2.88 -0.70 -1.41
C LEU A 159 2.95 -2.20 -1.71
N GLU A 160 1.83 -2.91 -1.67
CA GLU A 160 1.78 -4.35 -1.92
C GLU A 160 0.40 -4.83 -2.35
N ILE A 161 0.36 -5.87 -3.19
CA ILE A 161 -0.86 -6.63 -3.47
C ILE A 161 -0.91 -7.79 -2.48
N VAL A 162 -1.82 -7.71 -1.52
CA VAL A 162 -1.99 -8.71 -0.45
C VAL A 162 -2.73 -9.94 -0.98
N LYS A 163 -3.69 -9.73 -1.88
CA LYS A 163 -4.51 -10.81 -2.45
C LYS A 163 -5.03 -10.45 -3.84
N GLU A 164 -5.10 -11.44 -4.71
CA GLU A 164 -5.76 -11.39 -6.01
C GLU A 164 -6.76 -12.55 -6.12
N GLU A 165 -8.00 -12.24 -6.51
CA GLU A 165 -9.09 -13.20 -6.69
C GLU A 165 -9.69 -13.03 -8.10
N ILE A 166 -9.84 -14.13 -8.84
CA ILE A 166 -10.27 -14.16 -10.25
C ILE A 166 -11.73 -14.65 -10.34
#